data_AF-A0AAD6AA26-F1
#
_entry.id   AF-A0AAD6AA26-F1
#
_cell.length_a   1.000
_cell.length_b   1.000
_cell.length_c   1.000
_cell.angle_alpha   90.00
_cell.angle_beta   90.00
_cell.angle_gamma   90.00
#
_symmetry.space_group_name_H-M   'P 1'
#
loop_
_entity.id
_entity.type
_entity.pdbx_description
1 polymer ?
#
loop_
_entity_poly.entity_id
_entity_poly.type
_entity_poly.pdbx_seq_one_letter_code
_entity_poly.pdbx_strand_id
1 'polypeptide(L)'
;MQCLEDLRKCEPPDLAAGDAKILLRSINFEFLLCLEITTPVFLETSMVSNALQQKDLDLAAAYTVVDGVLRRVQELRTDEQFTEIFMKATTAAEALDIEIPEQIPGQGRRRKVPEKFKYSSTSANEDHHVLTLEEYYRGKLYFTFLDILRQELERRFREREIPVDNNEVLKIFIEMVPNRRLLL
;
A
#
# COMPACT_ATOMS: atom_id res chain seq x y z
N MET A 1 28.99 -6.57 -0.86
CA MET A 1 28.56 -7.64 -1.78
C MET A 1 28.82 -9.04 -1.24
N GLN A 2 29.78 -9.27 -0.33
CA GLN A 2 30.06 -10.58 0.28
C GLN A 2 28.84 -11.22 0.99
N CYS A 3 28.05 -10.42 1.71
CA CYS A 3 26.89 -10.92 2.46
C CYS A 3 25.79 -11.54 1.57
N LEU A 4 25.69 -11.12 0.31
CA LEU A 4 24.74 -11.70 -0.66
C LEU A 4 25.28 -13.00 -1.28
N GLU A 5 26.61 -13.14 -1.38
CA GLU A 5 27.24 -14.39 -1.82
C GLU A 5 27.13 -15.49 -0.76
N ASP A 6 27.17 -15.12 0.52
CA ASP A 6 27.06 -16.07 1.64
C ASP A 6 25.63 -16.61 1.80
N LEU A 7 24.60 -15.79 1.56
CA LEU A 7 23.19 -16.24 1.51
C LEU A 7 22.91 -17.23 0.38
N ARG A 8 23.70 -17.19 -0.71
CA ARG A 8 23.57 -18.13 -1.83
C ARG A 8 24.16 -19.52 -1.55
N LYS A 9 25.04 -19.64 -0.54
CA LYS A 9 25.76 -20.89 -0.22
C LYS A 9 25.14 -21.69 0.92
N CYS A 10 24.33 -21.07 1.77
CA CYS A 10 23.58 -21.80 2.80
C CYS A 10 22.29 -22.34 2.20
N GLU A 11 22.22 -23.67 2.02
CA GLU A 11 20.97 -24.35 1.74
C GLU A 11 20.09 -24.22 3.01
N PRO A 12 18.96 -23.50 2.95
CA PRO A 12 18.16 -23.24 4.15
C PRO A 12 17.54 -24.54 4.66
N PRO A 13 17.29 -24.68 5.98
CA PRO A 13 16.55 -25.83 6.53
C PRO A 13 15.22 -25.98 5.80
N ASP A 14 14.72 -27.21 5.65
CA ASP A 14 13.61 -27.57 4.74
C ASP A 14 12.35 -26.69 4.90
N LEU A 15 12.08 -26.20 6.12
CA LEU A 15 11.04 -25.20 6.40
C LEU A 15 11.34 -23.82 5.76
N ALA A 16 12.55 -23.31 5.93
CA ALA A 16 12.97 -22.01 5.38
C ALA A 16 13.11 -22.06 3.84
N ALA A 17 13.40 -23.23 3.26
CA ALA A 17 13.34 -23.43 1.82
C ALA A 17 11.89 -23.36 1.28
N GLY A 18 10.93 -23.88 2.05
CA GLY A 18 9.50 -23.77 1.77
C GLY A 18 9.02 -22.32 1.82
N ASP A 19 9.33 -21.61 2.91
CA ASP A 19 8.94 -20.20 3.12
C ASP A 19 9.56 -19.28 2.06
N ALA A 20 10.83 -19.48 1.71
CA ALA A 20 11.50 -18.71 0.66
C ALA A 20 10.83 -18.89 -0.70
N LYS A 21 10.39 -20.11 -1.05
CA LYS A 21 9.64 -20.38 -2.29
C LYS A 21 8.26 -19.72 -2.29
N ILE A 22 7.58 -19.67 -1.15
CA ILE A 22 6.28 -19.00 -1.02
C ILE A 22 6.46 -17.49 -1.21
N LEU A 23 7.44 -16.90 -0.54
CA LEU A 23 7.76 -15.47 -0.68
C LEU A 23 8.13 -15.12 -2.12
N LEU A 24 8.97 -15.93 -2.78
CA LEU A 24 9.35 -15.71 -4.17
C LEU A 24 8.13 -15.73 -5.11
N ARG A 25 7.18 -16.64 -4.89
CA ARG A 25 5.90 -16.67 -5.62
C ARG A 25 4.96 -15.51 -5.30
N SER A 26 5.16 -14.86 -4.17
CA SER A 26 4.35 -13.71 -3.73
C SER A 26 4.80 -12.40 -4.39
N ILE A 27 6.01 -12.38 -4.98
CA ILE A 27 6.54 -11.24 -5.73
C ILE A 27 5.88 -11.25 -7.12
N ASN A 28 4.69 -10.67 -7.20
CA ASN A 28 3.95 -10.47 -8.44
C ASN A 28 3.84 -8.97 -8.76
N PHE A 29 3.25 -8.64 -9.92
CA PHE A 29 3.07 -7.24 -10.32
C PHE A 29 2.29 -6.41 -9.29
N GLU A 30 1.27 -6.98 -8.65
CA GLU A 30 0.49 -6.29 -7.62
C GLU A 30 1.36 -5.95 -6.39
N PHE A 31 2.29 -6.82 -6.01
CA PHE A 31 3.27 -6.54 -4.96
C PHE A 31 4.20 -5.39 -5.33
N LEU A 32 4.74 -5.38 -6.55
CA LEU A 32 5.58 -4.28 -7.05
C LEU A 32 4.81 -2.95 -7.07
N LEU A 33 3.57 -2.97 -7.56
CA LEU A 33 2.73 -1.79 -7.60
C LEU A 33 2.43 -1.27 -6.18
N CYS A 34 2.14 -2.15 -5.22
CA CYS A 34 2.00 -1.77 -3.82
C CYS A 34 3.28 -1.13 -3.27
N LEU A 35 4.44 -1.65 -3.62
CA LEU A 35 5.72 -1.13 -3.17
C LEU A 35 5.99 0.28 -3.75
N GLU A 36 5.72 0.50 -5.04
CA GLU A 36 5.85 1.81 -5.68
C GLU A 36 4.84 2.82 -5.14
N ILE A 37 3.61 2.41 -4.81
CA ILE A 37 2.59 3.26 -4.17
C ILE A 37 3.01 3.65 -2.74
N THR A 38 3.49 2.69 -1.97
CA THR A 38 3.78 2.89 -0.54
C THR A 38 5.08 3.64 -0.29
N THR A 39 6.07 3.52 -1.18
CA THR A 39 7.38 4.18 -1.05
C THR A 39 7.28 5.71 -0.85
N PRO A 40 6.61 6.49 -1.72
CA PRO A 40 6.51 7.94 -1.54
C PRO A 40 5.76 8.31 -0.26
N VAL A 41 4.70 7.56 0.07
CA VAL A 41 3.93 7.76 1.29
C VAL A 41 4.74 7.48 2.55
N PHE A 42 5.53 6.40 2.57
CA PHE A 42 6.36 6.06 3.70
C PHE A 42 7.56 6.99 3.87
N LEU A 43 8.08 7.57 2.78
CA LEU A 43 9.09 8.60 2.87
C LEU A 43 8.55 9.86 3.56
N GLU A 44 7.34 10.28 3.19
CA GLU A 44 6.68 11.45 3.78
C GLU A 44 6.29 11.23 5.26
N THR A 45 5.69 10.07 5.57
CA THR A 45 5.36 9.72 6.95
C THR A 45 6.59 9.50 7.83
N SER A 46 7.72 9.04 7.26
CA SER A 46 9.01 8.92 7.96
C SER A 46 9.54 10.27 8.44
N MET A 47 9.54 11.28 7.56
CA MET A 47 9.98 12.63 7.93
C MET A 47 9.14 13.20 9.07
N VAL A 48 7.82 12.97 9.02
CA VAL A 48 6.90 13.41 10.05
C VAL A 48 7.04 12.62 11.34
N SER A 49 7.23 11.31 11.26
CA SER A 49 7.51 10.49 12.44
C SER A 49 8.75 10.99 13.17
N ASN A 50 9.81 11.36 12.43
CA ASN A 50 11.01 11.95 13.01
C ASN A 50 10.77 13.34 13.61
N ALA A 51 9.98 14.19 12.95
CA ALA A 51 9.64 15.52 13.48
C ALA A 51 8.81 15.42 14.77
N LEU A 52 7.81 14.54 14.79
CA LEU A 52 6.95 14.29 15.96
C LEU A 52 7.69 13.62 17.12
N GLN A 53 8.80 12.91 16.82
CA GLN A 53 9.65 12.28 17.84
C GLN A 53 10.65 13.25 18.49
N GLN A 54 10.69 14.52 18.09
CA GLN A 54 11.54 15.53 18.71
C GLN A 54 11.04 15.85 20.13
N LYS A 55 11.96 15.83 21.10
CA LYS A 55 11.63 16.00 22.53
C LYS A 55 11.06 17.38 22.87
N ASP A 56 11.33 18.37 22.04
CA ASP A 56 10.97 19.77 22.25
C ASP A 56 9.81 20.23 21.35
N LEU A 57 9.09 19.30 20.71
CA LEU A 57 7.97 19.65 19.85
C LEU A 57 6.75 20.05 20.69
N ASP A 58 6.20 21.23 20.42
CA ASP A 58 4.93 21.66 21.00
C ASP A 58 3.73 21.08 20.23
N LEU A 59 2.58 21.04 20.90
CA LEU A 59 1.37 20.45 20.35
C LEU A 59 0.89 21.17 19.06
N ALA A 60 1.07 22.49 18.97
CA ALA A 60 0.67 23.27 17.81
C ALA A 60 1.53 22.95 16.57
N ALA A 61 2.84 22.76 16.76
CA ALA A 61 3.77 22.32 15.74
C ALA A 61 3.45 20.88 15.30
N ALA A 62 3.09 19.99 16.22
CA ALA A 62 2.64 18.64 15.88
C ALA A 62 1.42 18.65 14.94
N TYR A 63 0.39 19.43 15.25
CA TYR A 63 -0.77 19.61 14.36
C TYR A 63 -0.39 20.17 13.00
N THR A 64 0.50 21.17 12.97
CA THR A 64 1.00 21.77 11.71
C THR A 64 1.72 20.74 10.84
N VAL A 65 2.54 19.89 11.45
CA VAL A 65 3.25 18.82 10.74
C VAL A 65 2.26 17.79 10.16
N VAL A 66 1.24 17.41 10.92
CA VAL A 66 0.21 16.46 10.49
C VAL A 66 -0.64 17.03 9.36
N ASP A 67 -1.09 18.27 9.47
CA ASP A 67 -1.83 18.95 8.39
C ASP A 67 -1.00 19.04 7.11
N GLY A 68 0.33 19.22 7.24
CA GLY A 68 1.26 19.15 6.12
C GLY A 68 1.29 17.78 5.42
N VAL A 69 1.18 16.68 6.17
CA VAL A 69 1.07 15.32 5.60
C VAL A 69 -0.28 15.12 4.93
N LEU A 70 -1.37 15.52 5.58
CA LEU A 70 -2.72 15.40 5.02
C LEU A 70 -2.81 16.13 3.67
N ARG A 71 -2.22 17.33 3.58
CA ARG A 71 -2.13 18.07 2.33
C ARG A 71 -1.31 17.33 1.28
N ARG A 72 -0.12 16.82 1.64
CA ARG A 72 0.70 16.04 0.69
C ARG A 72 0.03 14.76 0.21
N VAL A 73 -0.67 14.04 1.07
CA VAL A 73 -1.46 12.84 0.71
C VAL A 73 -2.59 13.20 -0.26
N GLN A 74 -3.21 14.37 -0.12
CA GLN A 74 -4.19 14.88 -1.08
C GLN A 74 -3.55 15.28 -2.41
N GLU A 75 -2.40 15.95 -2.38
CA GLU A 75 -1.64 16.32 -3.60
C GLU A 75 -1.16 15.10 -4.38
N LEU A 76 -0.83 14.01 -3.68
CA LEU A 76 -0.50 12.73 -4.30
C LEU A 76 -1.70 12.10 -4.99
N ARG A 77 -2.94 12.37 -4.54
CA ARG A 77 -4.17 11.74 -5.07
C ARG A 77 -4.59 12.33 -6.43
N THR A 78 -3.74 12.18 -7.43
CA THR A 78 -3.96 12.61 -8.82
C THR A 78 -3.83 11.42 -9.76
N ASP A 79 -4.45 11.56 -10.94
CA ASP A 79 -4.40 10.53 -11.97
C ASP A 79 -3.00 10.45 -12.59
N GLU A 80 -2.39 11.61 -12.83
CA GLU A 80 -1.07 11.75 -13.40
C GLU A 80 -0.01 11.06 -12.53
N GLN A 81 -0.10 11.24 -11.21
CA GLN A 81 0.87 10.65 -10.30
C GLN A 81 0.71 9.13 -10.21
N PHE A 82 -0.53 8.63 -10.36
CA PHE A 82 -0.75 7.19 -10.48
C PHE A 82 -0.17 6.63 -11.78
N THR A 83 -0.35 7.31 -12.92
CA THR A 83 0.24 6.87 -14.19
C THR A 83 1.76 6.77 -14.11
N GLU A 84 2.44 7.73 -13.47
CA GLU A 84 3.88 7.64 -13.22
C GLU A 84 4.28 6.44 -12.36
N ILE A 85 3.54 6.18 -11.28
CA ILE A 85 3.75 5.04 -10.38
C ILE A 85 3.53 3.72 -11.12
N PHE A 86 2.48 3.65 -11.94
CA PHE A 86 2.14 2.48 -12.74
C PHE A 86 3.23 2.20 -13.77
N MET A 87 3.73 3.22 -14.48
CA MET A 87 4.85 3.08 -15.40
C MET A 87 6.12 2.58 -14.71
N LYS A 88 6.46 3.10 -13.51
CA LYS A 88 7.61 2.63 -12.73
C LYS A 88 7.46 1.15 -12.36
N ALA A 89 6.28 0.75 -11.90
CA ALA A 89 5.98 -0.65 -11.57
C ALA A 89 6.09 -1.55 -12.81
N THR A 90 5.61 -1.10 -13.98
CA THR A 90 5.74 -1.81 -15.25
C THR A 90 7.20 -1.96 -15.67
N THR A 91 7.99 -0.88 -15.64
CA THR A 91 9.43 -0.94 -15.95
C THR A 91 10.18 -1.86 -14.99
N ALA A 92 9.84 -1.84 -13.70
CA ALA A 92 10.44 -2.74 -12.71
C ALA A 92 10.04 -4.20 -12.96
N ALA A 93 8.79 -4.46 -13.34
CA ALA A 93 8.32 -5.81 -13.67
C ALA A 93 9.04 -6.36 -14.90
N GLU A 94 9.19 -5.56 -15.95
CA GLU A 94 9.95 -5.93 -17.15
C GLU A 94 11.43 -6.22 -16.83
N ALA A 95 12.06 -5.40 -15.98
CA ALA A 95 13.46 -5.59 -15.57
C ALA A 95 13.69 -6.86 -14.72
N LEU A 96 12.66 -7.30 -14.00
CA LEU A 96 12.69 -8.47 -13.11
C LEU A 96 12.06 -9.72 -13.75
N ASP A 97 11.66 -9.66 -15.01
CA ASP A 97 10.96 -10.74 -15.73
C ASP A 97 9.68 -11.22 -15.00
N ILE A 98 8.95 -10.28 -14.41
CA ILE A 98 7.68 -10.52 -13.71
C ILE A 98 6.52 -10.31 -14.68
N GLU A 99 5.63 -11.31 -14.75
CA GLU A 99 4.45 -11.28 -15.60
C GLU A 99 3.47 -10.16 -15.18
N ILE A 100 3.11 -9.31 -16.13
CA ILE A 100 2.10 -8.27 -15.96
C ILE A 100 0.74 -8.87 -16.35
N PRO A 101 -0.28 -8.83 -15.46
CA PRO A 101 -1.59 -9.40 -15.78
C PRO A 101 -2.23 -8.71 -16.98
N GLU A 102 -2.56 -9.45 -18.04
CA GLU A 102 -3.31 -8.89 -19.19
C GLU A 102 -4.80 -8.65 -18.88
N GLN A 103 -5.31 -9.29 -17.82
CA GLN A 103 -6.71 -9.21 -17.41
C GLN A 103 -6.83 -8.74 -15.97
N ILE A 104 -7.93 -8.03 -15.69
CA ILE A 104 -8.27 -7.59 -14.34
C ILE A 104 -8.40 -8.82 -13.41
N PRO A 105 -7.66 -8.86 -12.29
CA PRO A 105 -7.76 -9.92 -11.30
C PRO A 105 -9.22 -10.13 -10.83
N GLY A 106 -9.77 -11.32 -11.07
CA GLY A 106 -11.13 -11.71 -10.65
C GLY A 106 -12.22 -11.64 -11.72
N GLN A 107 -12.00 -10.99 -12.88
CA GLN A 107 -13.00 -10.97 -13.97
C GLN A 107 -13.09 -12.28 -14.78
N GLY A 108 -12.06 -13.13 -14.74
CA GLY A 108 -12.05 -14.42 -15.45
C GLY A 108 -13.06 -15.45 -14.91
N ARG A 109 -13.56 -15.28 -13.68
CA ARG A 109 -14.51 -16.22 -13.05
C ARG A 109 -15.95 -15.73 -13.21
N ARG A 110 -16.43 -15.64 -14.45
CA ARG A 110 -17.87 -15.50 -14.72
C ARG A 110 -18.57 -16.74 -14.17
N ARG A 111 -19.25 -16.63 -13.02
CA ARG A 111 -20.14 -17.69 -12.53
C ARG A 111 -21.17 -17.94 -13.63
N LYS A 112 -21.17 -19.13 -14.21
CA LYS A 112 -22.20 -19.55 -15.16
C LYS A 112 -23.54 -19.47 -14.43
N VAL A 113 -24.38 -18.49 -14.81
CA VAL A 113 -25.68 -18.31 -14.16
C VAL A 113 -26.47 -19.60 -14.35
N PRO A 114 -26.98 -20.22 -13.27
CA PRO A 114 -27.80 -21.42 -13.38
C PRO A 114 -28.99 -21.16 -14.31
N GLU A 115 -29.25 -22.08 -15.23
CA GLU A 115 -30.20 -21.92 -16.35
C GLU A 115 -31.62 -21.53 -15.91
N LYS A 116 -31.97 -21.86 -14.65
CA LYS A 116 -33.23 -21.51 -13.98
C LYS A 116 -33.46 -20.01 -13.73
N PHE A 117 -32.46 -19.14 -13.93
CA PHE A 117 -32.60 -17.68 -13.75
C PHE A 117 -32.53 -16.87 -15.06
N LYS A 118 -32.52 -17.51 -16.23
CA LYS A 118 -32.43 -16.82 -17.54
C LYS A 118 -33.59 -15.86 -17.84
N TYR A 119 -34.74 -16.00 -17.17
CA TYR A 119 -35.96 -15.24 -17.47
C TYR A 119 -36.38 -14.25 -16.36
N SER A 120 -35.62 -14.13 -15.28
CA SER A 120 -35.89 -13.14 -14.23
C SER A 120 -34.63 -12.30 -14.02
N SER A 121 -34.45 -11.28 -14.84
CA SER A 121 -33.44 -10.24 -14.63
C SER A 121 -33.74 -9.05 -15.55
N THR A 122 -34.78 -8.30 -15.23
CA THR A 122 -34.68 -6.85 -15.40
C THR A 122 -33.72 -6.35 -14.32
N SER A 123 -32.67 -5.65 -14.77
CA SER A 123 -31.74 -4.85 -13.97
C SER A 123 -30.56 -5.58 -13.31
N ALA A 124 -29.45 -5.70 -14.05
CA ALA A 124 -28.06 -5.52 -13.55
C ALA A 124 -27.00 -5.62 -14.67
N ASN A 125 -27.37 -5.41 -15.94
CA ASN A 125 -26.42 -5.21 -17.05
C ASN A 125 -26.22 -3.70 -17.31
N GLU A 126 -26.09 -2.90 -16.26
CA GLU A 126 -25.72 -1.49 -16.39
C GLU A 126 -24.24 -1.35 -16.02
N ASP A 127 -23.49 -0.72 -16.93
CA ASP A 127 -22.09 -0.32 -16.83
C ASP A 127 -21.01 -1.41 -16.77
N HIS A 128 -20.85 -2.14 -17.87
CA HIS A 128 -19.50 -2.58 -18.26
C HIS A 128 -18.78 -1.40 -18.93
N HIS A 129 -18.43 -0.38 -18.15
CA HIS A 129 -17.32 0.50 -18.55
C HIS A 129 -16.11 -0.41 -18.73
N VAL A 130 -15.44 -0.33 -19.89
CA VAL A 130 -14.18 -1.05 -20.13
C VAL A 130 -13.15 -0.44 -19.19
N LEU A 131 -13.08 -0.95 -17.96
CA LEU A 131 -12.03 -0.60 -17.01
C LEU A 131 -10.73 -1.15 -17.58
N THR A 132 -9.80 -0.26 -17.88
CA THR A 132 -8.42 -0.66 -18.16
C THR A 132 -7.80 -1.25 -16.87
N LEU A 133 -6.73 -2.04 -17.02
CA LEU A 133 -6.01 -2.60 -15.88
C LEU A 133 -5.48 -1.48 -14.97
N GLU A 134 -4.99 -0.40 -15.57
CA GLU A 134 -4.53 0.80 -14.87
C GLU A 134 -5.67 1.44 -14.06
N GLU A 135 -6.84 1.68 -14.66
CA GLU A 135 -7.99 2.24 -13.94
C GLU A 135 -8.49 1.36 -12.79
N TYR A 136 -8.45 0.03 -12.98
CA TYR A 136 -8.78 -0.91 -11.91
C TYR A 136 -7.85 -0.76 -10.72
N TYR A 137 -6.54 -0.76 -10.94
CA TYR A 137 -5.57 -0.62 -9.85
C TYR A 137 -5.57 0.77 -9.23
N ARG A 138 -5.82 1.82 -10.04
CA ARG A 138 -5.99 3.18 -9.56
C ARG A 138 -7.09 3.29 -8.52
N GLY A 139 -8.29 2.84 -8.87
CA GLY A 139 -9.44 2.90 -7.96
C GLY A 139 -9.29 1.94 -6.78
N LYS A 140 -8.96 0.68 -7.07
CA LYS A 140 -8.97 -0.38 -6.06
C LYS A 140 -7.83 -0.28 -5.06
N LEU A 141 -6.61 0.01 -5.52
CA LEU A 141 -5.43 0.03 -4.66
C LEU A 141 -5.03 1.46 -4.30
N TYR A 142 -4.75 2.30 -5.29
CA TYR A 142 -4.10 3.58 -5.04
C TYR A 142 -4.98 4.56 -4.26
N PHE A 143 -6.18 4.86 -4.76
CA PHE A 143 -7.09 5.78 -4.08
C PHE A 143 -7.59 5.21 -2.76
N THR A 144 -7.94 3.92 -2.72
CA THR A 144 -8.31 3.25 -1.46
C THR A 144 -7.21 3.38 -0.40
N PHE A 145 -5.95 3.16 -0.76
CA PHE A 145 -4.82 3.28 0.16
C PHE A 145 -4.66 4.72 0.68
N LEU A 146 -4.67 5.71 -0.20
CA LEU A 146 -4.54 7.12 0.19
C LEU A 146 -5.72 7.59 1.05
N ASP A 147 -6.95 7.14 0.74
CA ASP A 147 -8.15 7.48 1.48
C ASP A 147 -8.14 6.86 2.89
N ILE A 148 -7.72 5.59 3.02
CA ILE A 148 -7.53 4.93 4.33
C ILE A 148 -6.46 5.64 5.15
N LEU A 149 -5.31 5.95 4.54
CA LEU A 149 -4.22 6.64 5.22
C LEU A 149 -4.69 8.01 5.76
N ARG A 150 -5.39 8.78 4.93
CA ARG A 150 -5.97 10.07 5.32
C ARG A 150 -6.92 9.89 6.50
N GLN A 151 -7.87 8.97 6.40
CA GLN A 151 -8.86 8.71 7.45
C GLN A 151 -8.19 8.29 8.76
N GLU A 152 -7.17 7.44 8.72
CA GLU A 152 -6.44 7.02 9.91
C GLU A 152 -5.66 8.16 10.57
N LEU A 153 -5.04 9.04 9.78
CA LEU A 153 -4.37 10.23 10.29
C LEU A 153 -5.37 11.21 10.92
N GLU A 154 -6.49 11.48 10.25
CA GLU A 154 -7.55 12.35 10.78
C GLU A 154 -8.14 11.77 12.07
N ARG A 155 -8.45 10.48 12.11
CA ARG A 155 -8.95 9.80 13.32
C ARG A 155 -8.01 9.95 14.51
N ARG A 156 -6.70 9.78 14.29
CA ARG A 156 -5.71 9.80 15.37
C ARG A 156 -5.48 11.20 15.95
N PHE A 157 -5.56 12.23 15.12
CA PHE A 157 -5.22 13.60 15.54
C PHE A 157 -6.43 14.51 15.78
N ARG A 158 -7.56 14.28 15.10
CA ARG A 158 -8.75 15.16 15.17
C ARG A 158 -9.88 14.62 16.04
N GLU A 159 -10.02 13.31 16.19
CA GLU A 159 -11.11 12.71 16.99
C GLU A 159 -10.82 12.66 18.50
N ARG A 160 -9.61 13.02 18.93
CA ARG A 160 -9.25 13.13 20.34
C ARG A 160 -9.14 14.61 20.74
N GLU A 161 -10.20 15.17 21.31
CA GLU A 161 -10.10 16.28 22.30
C GLU A 161 -9.46 15.78 23.62
N ILE A 162 -8.42 14.96 23.53
CA ILE A 162 -7.69 14.46 24.70
C ILE A 162 -6.41 15.28 24.74
N PRO A 163 -6.01 15.85 25.89
CA PRO A 163 -4.71 16.48 26.02
C PRO A 163 -3.66 15.40 25.75
N VAL A 164 -3.15 15.37 24.52
CA VAL A 164 -2.21 14.34 24.09
C VAL A 164 -0.86 14.70 24.68
N ASP A 165 -0.50 14.05 25.77
CA ASP A 165 0.86 14.04 26.28
C ASP A 165 1.79 13.53 25.17
N ASN A 166 2.96 14.16 24.96
CA ASN A 166 3.89 13.87 23.86
C ASN A 166 4.24 12.38 23.76
N ASN A 167 4.09 11.64 24.86
CA ASN A 167 4.32 10.20 24.96
C ASN A 167 3.23 9.33 24.29
N GLU A 168 2.00 9.82 24.12
CA GLU A 168 0.93 9.10 23.41
C GLU A 168 1.03 9.21 21.89
N VAL A 169 1.47 10.37 21.36
CA VAL A 169 1.74 10.55 19.92
C VAL A 169 2.82 9.57 19.46
N LEU A 170 3.87 9.41 20.28
CA LEU A 170 4.94 8.45 20.07
C LEU A 170 4.45 7.00 20.01
N LYS A 171 3.53 6.60 20.91
CA LYS A 171 2.94 5.24 20.90
C LYS A 171 2.15 4.94 19.64
N ILE A 172 1.34 5.91 19.17
CA ILE A 172 0.51 5.77 17.97
C ILE A 172 1.37 5.49 16.71
N PHE A 173 2.57 6.09 16.63
CA PHE A 173 3.50 5.87 15.52
C PHE A 173 4.42 4.65 15.71
N ILE A 174 4.82 4.31 16.94
CA ILE A 174 5.51 3.05 17.22
C ILE A 174 4.63 1.86 16.81
N GLU A 175 3.32 1.95 16.99
CA GLU A 175 2.36 0.95 16.50
C GLU A 175 2.21 0.92 14.96
N MET A 176 2.60 1.99 14.25
CA MET A 176 2.63 2.01 12.77
C MET A 176 3.91 1.45 12.16
N VAL A 177 5.02 1.44 12.90
CA VAL A 177 6.26 0.80 12.44
C VAL A 177 6.11 -0.70 12.67
N PRO A 178 6.23 -1.56 11.65
CA PRO A 178 6.28 -3.00 11.89
C PRO A 178 7.42 -3.26 12.88
N ASN A 179 7.07 -3.83 14.04
CA ASN A 179 7.96 -4.12 15.15
C ASN A 179 9.38 -4.46 14.65
N ARG A 180 10.35 -3.57 14.87
CA ARG A 180 11.80 -3.85 14.71
C ARG A 180 12.31 -4.89 15.74
N ARG A 181 11.44 -5.73 16.29
CA ARG A 181 11.73 -6.77 17.28
C ARG A 181 11.80 -8.19 16.70
N LEU A 182 12.01 -8.34 15.39
CA LEU A 182 12.27 -9.64 14.75
C LEU A 182 13.69 -9.78 14.19
N LEU A 183 14.66 -8.96 14.63
CA LEU A 183 16.07 -9.09 14.25
C LEU A 183 17.02 -8.97 15.46
N LEU A 184 16.77 -9.78 16.49
CA LEU A 184 17.80 -10.21 17.44
C LEU A 184 17.74 -11.73 17.58
#